data_AF-A0A7Y9JBN0-F1
#
_entry.id   AF-A0A7Y9JBN0-F1
#
_cell.length_a   1.000
_cell.length_b   1.000
_cell.length_c   1.000
_cell.angle_alpha   90.00
_cell.angle_beta   90.00
_cell.angle_gamma   90.00
#
_symmetry.space_group_name_H-M   'P 1'
#
loop_
_entity.id
_entity.type
_entity.pdbx_description
1 polymer ?
#
loop_
_entity_poly.entity_id
_entity_poly.type
_entity_poly.pdbx_seq_one_letter_code
_entity_poly.pdbx_strand_id
1 'polypeptide(L)'
;MTIEASHPAFRAALGDLAAAADRLGGCRDRMAGEVGALLDGGWSGVAAEAFASGWEEWRAGAGEVLAGLLAMRDLVDRVHRDLTARDLAAAGGLAGVAGRLGR
;
A
#
# COMPACT_ATOMS: atom_id res chain seq x y z
N MET A 1 -24.65 -13.23 -10.70
CA MET A 1 -23.20 -13.03 -10.53
C MET A 1 -22.95 -12.86 -9.03
N THR A 2 -22.64 -13.94 -8.34
CA THR A 2 -22.27 -13.90 -6.91
C THR A 2 -20.79 -13.59 -6.88
N ILE A 3 -20.40 -12.42 -6.38
CA ILE A 3 -19.00 -12.14 -6.10
C ILE A 3 -18.64 -13.02 -4.90
N GLU A 4 -18.04 -14.18 -5.15
CA GLU A 4 -17.37 -14.91 -4.09
C GLU A 4 -16.11 -14.09 -3.77
N ALA A 5 -16.19 -13.28 -2.71
CA ALA A 5 -15.06 -12.48 -2.28
C ALA A 5 -13.91 -13.44 -1.92
N SER A 6 -12.87 -13.49 -2.76
CA SER A 6 -11.67 -14.29 -2.45
C SER A 6 -10.90 -13.60 -1.34
N HIS A 7 -11.26 -13.88 -0.10
CA HIS A 7 -10.59 -13.39 1.10
C HIS A 7 -9.07 -13.67 1.06
N PRO A 8 -8.59 -14.82 0.55
CA PRO A 8 -7.15 -15.04 0.34
C PRO A 8 -6.51 -14.04 -0.64
N ALA A 9 -7.18 -13.72 -1.75
CA ALA A 9 -6.65 -12.77 -2.73
C ALA A 9 -6.57 -11.34 -2.16
N PHE A 10 -7.56 -10.90 -1.38
CA PHE A 10 -7.49 -9.61 -0.69
C PHE A 10 -6.31 -9.54 0.28
N ARG A 11 -6.12 -10.58 1.11
CA ARG A 11 -4.98 -10.62 2.04
C ARG A 11 -3.63 -10.62 1.31
N ALA A 12 -3.51 -11.36 0.21
CA ALA A 12 -2.31 -11.37 -0.60
C ALA A 12 -2.01 -9.98 -1.17
N ALA A 13 -3.00 -9.33 -1.78
CA ALA A 13 -2.84 -7.98 -2.33
C ALA A 13 -2.45 -6.94 -1.26
N LEU A 14 -3.05 -7.00 -0.06
CA LEU A 14 -2.67 -6.14 1.05
C LEU A 14 -1.23 -6.38 1.50
N GLY A 15 -0.80 -7.65 1.54
CA GLY A 15 0.59 -8.03 1.84
C GLY A 15 1.57 -7.51 0.79
N ASP A 16 1.23 -7.65 -0.50
CA ASP A 16 2.06 -7.18 -1.61
C ASP A 16 2.23 -5.65 -1.58
N LEU A 17 1.15 -4.91 -1.31
CA LEU A 17 1.18 -3.46 -1.18
C LEU A 17 2.03 -3.01 0.02
N ALA A 18 1.89 -3.68 1.17
CA ALA A 18 2.72 -3.39 2.34
C ALA A 18 4.20 -3.67 2.06
N ALA A 19 4.53 -4.83 1.48
CA ALA A 19 5.89 -5.19 1.15
C ALA A 19 6.51 -4.23 0.11
N ALA A 20 5.73 -3.75 -0.86
CA ALA A 20 6.20 -2.75 -1.81
C ALA A 20 6.50 -1.40 -1.14
N ALA A 21 5.61 -0.95 -0.23
CA ALA A 21 5.80 0.28 0.53
C ALA A 21 7.05 0.20 1.43
N ASP A 22 7.24 -0.91 2.14
CA ASP A 22 8.39 -1.12 3.02
C ASP A 22 9.71 -1.16 2.24
N ARG A 23 9.75 -1.86 1.10
CA ARG A 23 10.93 -1.88 0.22
C ARG A 23 11.29 -0.49 -0.30
N LEU A 24 10.30 0.27 -0.75
CA LEU A 24 10.53 1.62 -1.26
C LEU A 24 11.00 2.56 -0.15
N GLY A 25 10.34 2.53 1.01
CA GLY A 25 10.71 3.34 2.18
C GLY A 25 12.12 3.03 2.66
N GLY A 26 12.45 1.74 2.84
CA GLY A 26 13.79 1.32 3.26
C GLY A 26 14.89 1.69 2.25
N CYS A 27 14.61 1.55 0.95
CA CYS A 27 15.55 1.99 -0.09
C CYS A 27 15.79 3.51 -0.03
N ARG A 28 14.72 4.30 0.14
CA ARG A 28 14.78 5.75 0.27
C ARG A 28 15.62 6.19 1.45
N ASP A 29 15.39 5.60 2.62
CA ASP A 29 16.09 6.00 3.84
C ASP A 29 17.57 5.63 3.77
N ARG A 30 17.90 4.45 3.20
CA ARG A 30 19.29 4.06 2.93
C ARG A 30 19.98 5.04 1.97
N MET A 31 19.37 5.31 0.82
CA MET A 31 19.94 6.21 -0.18
C MET A 31 20.06 7.64 0.35
N ALA A 32 19.16 8.10 1.21
CA ALA A 32 19.28 9.41 1.86
C ALA A 32 20.54 9.53 2.72
N GLY A 33 20.92 8.47 3.45
CA GLY A 33 22.18 8.43 4.17
C GLY A 33 23.40 8.45 3.24
N GLU A 34 23.38 7.63 2.18
CA GLU A 34 24.47 7.55 1.20
C GLU A 34 24.68 8.89 0.45
N VAL A 35 23.58 9.54 0.03
CA VAL A 35 23.64 10.82 -0.68
C VAL A 35 24.05 11.96 0.26
N GLY A 36 23.55 11.98 1.50
CA GLY A 36 23.99 12.96 2.50
C GLY A 36 25.50 12.87 2.72
N ALA A 37 26.02 11.66 2.96
CA ALA A 37 27.45 11.44 3.14
C ALA A 37 28.28 11.84 1.90
N LEU A 38 27.76 11.65 0.70
CA LEU A 38 28.43 12.03 -0.54
C LEU A 38 28.54 13.56 -0.69
N LEU A 39 27.43 14.28 -0.46
CA LEU A 39 27.36 15.74 -0.60
C LEU A 39 28.10 16.46 0.54
N ASP A 40 27.98 15.96 1.77
CA ASP A 40 28.69 16.50 2.93
C ASP A 40 30.18 16.10 2.95
N GLY A 41 30.55 15.04 2.23
CA GLY A 41 31.91 14.50 2.12
C GLY A 41 32.89 15.31 1.27
N GLY A 42 32.51 16.51 0.84
CA GLY A 42 33.36 17.43 0.10
C GLY A 42 33.16 17.42 -1.42
N TRP A 43 32.20 16.63 -1.93
CA TRP A 43 31.82 16.73 -3.34
C TRP A 43 31.04 18.02 -3.60
N SER A 44 31.56 18.86 -4.50
CA SER A 44 31.03 20.21 -4.75
C SER A 44 31.18 20.64 -6.20
N GLY A 45 30.55 21.77 -6.55
CA GLY A 45 30.51 22.34 -7.90
C GLY A 45 29.26 21.95 -8.68
N VAL A 46 29.18 22.40 -9.93
CA VAL A 46 27.97 22.31 -10.79
C VAL A 46 27.41 20.88 -10.91
N ALA A 47 28.29 19.87 -10.97
CA ALA A 47 27.85 18.48 -11.02
C ALA A 47 27.18 18.01 -9.72
N ALA A 48 27.69 18.43 -8.56
CA ALA A 48 27.12 18.12 -7.26
C ALA A 48 25.76 18.82 -7.07
N GLU A 49 25.65 20.07 -7.51
CA GLU A 49 24.40 20.85 -7.48
C GLU A 49 23.31 20.20 -8.36
N ALA A 50 23.65 19.83 -9.60
CA ALA A 50 22.73 19.15 -10.50
C ALA A 50 22.26 17.80 -9.94
N PHE A 51 23.19 17.04 -9.33
CA PHE A 51 22.84 15.79 -8.66
C PHE A 51 21.93 16.02 -7.45
N ALA A 52 22.21 17.02 -6.62
CA ALA A 52 21.37 17.34 -5.46
C ALA A 52 19.94 17.71 -5.88
N SER A 53 19.77 18.49 -6.95
CA SER A 53 18.45 18.80 -7.52
C SER A 53 17.73 17.54 -8.00
N GLY A 54 18.40 16.69 -8.80
CA GLY A 54 17.80 15.44 -9.27
C GLY A 54 17.47 14.47 -8.13
N TRP A 55 18.26 14.49 -7.05
CA TRP A 55 18.00 13.72 -5.85
C TRP A 55 16.76 14.21 -5.10
N GLU A 56 16.56 15.52 -4.99
CA GLU A 56 15.34 16.10 -4.41
C GLU A 56 14.08 15.72 -5.21
N GLU A 57 14.16 15.80 -6.54
CA GLU A 57 13.09 15.36 -7.44
C GLU A 57 12.77 13.88 -7.25
N TRP A 58 13.80 13.03 -7.22
CA TRP A 58 13.64 11.60 -6.95
C TRP A 58 12.99 11.34 -5.59
N ARG A 59 13.41 12.05 -4.54
CA ARG A 59 12.85 11.92 -3.19
C ARG A 59 11.38 12.29 -3.15
N ALA A 60 11.01 13.37 -3.84
CA ALA A 60 9.62 13.82 -3.94
C ALA A 60 8.77 12.76 -4.65
N GLY A 61 9.18 12.31 -5.83
CA GLY A 61 8.48 11.27 -6.58
C GLY A 61 8.36 9.94 -5.81
N ALA A 62 9.44 9.50 -5.14
CA ALA A 62 9.39 8.32 -4.28
C ALA A 62 8.39 8.49 -3.11
N GLY A 63 8.27 9.70 -2.56
CA GLY A 63 7.26 10.04 -1.57
C GLY A 63 5.83 9.91 -2.11
N GLU A 64 5.58 10.38 -3.33
CA GLU A 64 4.28 10.25 -4.00
C GLU A 64 3.89 8.79 -4.25
N VAL A 65 4.83 7.97 -4.73
CA VAL A 65 4.60 6.53 -4.95
C VAL A 65 4.30 5.82 -3.63
N LEU A 66 5.04 6.13 -2.55
CA LEU A 66 4.79 5.56 -1.23
C LEU A 66 3.39 5.93 -0.71
N ALA A 67 2.99 7.19 -0.86
CA ALA A 67 1.64 7.64 -0.48
C ALA A 67 0.56 6.91 -1.29
N GLY A 68 0.77 6.72 -2.59
CA GLY A 68 -0.13 5.97 -3.47
C GLY A 68 -0.28 4.50 -3.05
N LEU A 69 0.82 3.82 -2.72
CA LEU A 69 0.80 2.43 -2.24
C LEU A 69 -0.01 2.27 -0.95
N LEU A 70 0.20 3.18 0.00
CA LEU A 70 -0.55 3.18 1.27
C LEU A 70 -2.04 3.48 1.06
N ALA A 71 -2.37 4.45 0.19
CA ALA A 71 -3.75 4.76 -0.16
C ALA A 71 -4.45 3.57 -0.84
N MET A 72 -3.78 2.89 -1.77
CA MET A 72 -4.33 1.68 -2.41
C MET A 72 -4.57 0.56 -1.39
N ARG A 73 -3.63 0.37 -0.45
CA ARG A 73 -3.79 -0.62 0.63
C ARG A 73 -5.05 -0.33 1.45
N ASP A 74 -5.24 0.92 1.85
CA ASP A 74 -6.40 1.32 2.64
C ASP A 74 -7.72 1.15 1.87
N LEU A 75 -7.73 1.42 0.56
CA LEU A 75 -8.91 1.21 -0.29
C LEU A 75 -9.26 -0.29 -0.41
N VAL A 76 -8.26 -1.14 -0.68
CA VAL A 76 -8.44 -2.59 -0.80
C VAL A 76 -8.94 -3.19 0.53
N ASP A 77 -8.40 -2.72 1.65
CA ASP A 77 -8.79 -3.15 2.99
C ASP A 77 -10.23 -2.74 3.33
N ARG A 78 -10.66 -1.53 2.96
CA ARG A 78 -12.07 -1.11 3.09
C ARG A 78 -13.01 -1.98 2.27
N VAL A 79 -12.68 -2.23 1.00
CA VAL A 79 -13.47 -3.10 0.12
C VAL A 79 -13.58 -4.51 0.71
N HIS A 80 -12.48 -5.04 1.22
CA HIS A 80 -12.47 -6.36 1.86
C HIS A 80 -13.43 -6.42 3.04
N ARG A 81 -13.36 -5.45 3.97
CA ARG A 81 -14.26 -5.38 5.14
C ARG A 81 -15.73 -5.26 4.75
N ASP A 82 -16.02 -4.41 3.76
CA ASP A 82 -17.39 -4.19 3.27
C ASP A 82 -17.99 -5.47 2.68
N LEU A 83 -17.20 -6.23 1.90
CA LEU A 83 -17.64 -7.50 1.35
C LEU A 83 -17.86 -8.55 2.45
N THR A 84 -16.92 -8.68 3.38
CA THR A 84 -17.07 -9.59 4.52
C THR A 84 -18.31 -9.27 5.36
N ALA A 85 -18.61 -7.99 5.60
CA ALA A 85 -19.81 -7.58 6.32
C ALA A 85 -21.11 -7.95 5.58
N ARG A 86 -21.13 -7.75 4.25
CA ARG A 86 -22.28 -8.13 3.40
C ARG A 86 -22.50 -9.64 3.38
N ASP A 87 -21.43 -10.43 3.29
CA ASP A 87 -21.49 -11.89 3.29
C ASP A 87 -22.07 -12.41 4.62
N LEU A 88 -21.62 -11.87 5.76
CA LEU A 88 -22.14 -12.22 7.08
C LEU A 88 -23.62 -11.86 7.24
N ALA A 89 -24.03 -10.67 6.78
CA ALA A 89 -25.42 -10.24 6.83
C ALA A 89 -26.34 -11.13 5.96
N ALA A 90 -25.87 -11.48 4.76
CA ALA A 90 -26.60 -12.38 3.86
C ALA A 90 -26.76 -13.79 4.47
N ALA A 91 -25.69 -14.35 5.03
CA ALA A 91 -25.74 -15.64 5.70
C ALA A 91 -26.72 -15.66 6.89
N GLY A 92 -26.72 -14.60 7.71
CA GLY A 92 -27.67 -14.44 8.82
C GLY A 92 -29.13 -14.34 8.36
N GLY A 93 -29.38 -13.57 7.29
CA GLY A 93 -30.71 -13.46 6.68
C GLY A 93 -31.22 -14.80 6.13
N LEU A 94 -30.37 -15.54 5.41
CA LEU A 94 -30.69 -16.86 4.88
C LEU A 94 -30.98 -17.87 6.01
N ALA A 95 -30.17 -17.88 7.07
CA ALA A 95 -30.40 -18.73 8.25
C ALA A 95 -31.74 -18.40 8.93
N GLY A 96 -32.10 -17.12 9.03
CA GLY A 96 -33.39 -16.68 9.57
C GLY A 96 -34.59 -17.14 8.73
N VAL A 97 -34.50 -17.04 7.40
CA VAL A 97 -35.55 -17.54 6.49
C VAL A 97 -35.65 -19.07 6.56
N ALA A 98 -34.53 -19.78 6.54
CA ALA A 98 -34.51 -21.24 6.69
C ALA A 98 -35.17 -21.70 8.01
N GLY A 99 -34.88 -21.02 9.12
CA GLY A 99 -35.51 -21.30 10.41
C GLY A 99 -37.01 -21.02 10.46
N ARG A 100 -37.52 -20.13 9.61
CA ARG A 100 -38.97 -19.86 9.46
C ARG A 100 -39.69 -20.85 8.56
N LEU A 101 -39.00 -21.38 7.55
CA LEU A 101 -39.56 -22.34 6.58
C LEU A 101 -39.41 -23.80 7.04
N GLY A 102 -38.51 -24.08 7.98
CA GLY A 102 -38.29 -25.39 8.60
C GLY A 102 -39.19 -25.70 9.80
N ARG A 103 -40.33 -25.01 9.95
CA ARG A 103 -41.43 -25.38 10.87
C ARG A 103 -42.68 -25.68 10.07
#